data_AF-A0A965GGZ5-F1
#
_entry.id   AF-A0A965GGZ5-F1
#
_cell.length_a   1.000
_cell.length_b   1.000
_cell.length_c   1.000
_cell.angle_alpha   90.00
_cell.angle_beta   90.00
_cell.angle_gamma   90.00
#
_symmetry.space_group_name_H-M   'P 1'
#
loop_
_entity.id
_entity.type
_entity.pdbx_description
1 polymer ?
#
loop_
_entity_poly.entity_id
_entity_poly.type
_entity_poly.pdbx_seq_one_letter_code
_entity_poly.pdbx_strand_id
1 'polypeptide(L)'
;LVEVETPRGPMMVVSCMTPVAEGQIVRTATDNVKKAQEGVLELLLANHPLDCPVCDKGGECPLQDQAFSHGPGESRFVEEKRHYEKPIAISDIVYLDRERCILCDRCTRFADEVAGDPLISFTSRGNDTQVMTFPEEPFSSYFSGNTVQICPVGALTAKPYRFKARPWDLNETETTCRCRYRPSQLGLVV
;
A
#
# COMPACT_ATOMS: atom_id res chain seq x y z
N LEU A 1 -3.55 10.95 10.52
CA LEU A 1 -4.45 11.88 11.24
C LEU A 1 -3.59 12.79 12.09
N VAL A 2 -3.92 14.08 12.13
CA VAL A 2 -3.22 15.09 12.93
C VAL A 2 -4.24 15.99 13.61
N GLU A 3 -3.85 16.62 14.71
CA GLU A 3 -4.71 17.53 15.44
C GLU A 3 -4.40 18.96 15.03
N VAL A 4 -5.43 19.71 14.66
CA VAL A 4 -5.33 21.13 14.30
C VAL A 4 -6.06 21.94 15.35
N GLU A 5 -5.39 22.98 15.86
CA GLU A 5 -6.05 23.93 16.75
C GLU A 5 -7.03 24.80 15.97
N THR A 6 -8.29 24.78 16.40
CA THR A 6 -9.32 25.68 15.88
C THR A 6 -9.84 26.57 17.01
N PRO A 7 -10.50 27.70 16.71
CA PRO A 7 -11.11 28.56 17.74
C PRO A 7 -12.15 27.84 18.62
N ARG A 8 -12.66 26.68 18.18
CA ARG A 8 -13.64 25.86 18.89
C ARG A 8 -13.00 24.69 19.65
N GLY A 9 -11.67 24.62 19.67
CA GLY A 9 -10.90 23.54 20.28
C GLY A 9 -10.11 22.71 19.26
N PRO A 10 -9.37 21.70 19.73
CA PRO A 10 -8.62 20.81 18.86
C PRO A 10 -9.53 19.93 18.02
N MET A 11 -9.25 19.84 16.72
CA MET A 11 -9.98 19.01 15.77
C MET A 11 -9.04 18.03 15.08
N MET A 12 -9.47 16.77 14.97
CA MET A 12 -8.75 15.75 14.21
C MET A 12 -9.03 15.89 12.72
N VAL A 13 -7.97 16.01 11.92
CA VAL A 13 -8.06 16.17 10.47
C VAL A 13 -7.15 15.19 9.72
N VAL A 14 -7.44 15.01 8.44
CA VAL A 14 -6.65 14.19 7.52
C VAL A 14 -5.59 15.06 6.85
N SER A 15 -4.34 14.94 7.32
CA SER A 15 -3.23 15.80 6.89
C SER A 15 -2.94 15.80 5.39
N CYS A 16 -3.20 14.68 4.68
CA CYS A 16 -2.92 14.59 3.25
C CYS A 16 -3.94 15.29 2.34
N MET A 17 -5.11 15.66 2.86
CA MET A 17 -6.19 16.28 2.08
C MET A 17 -6.53 17.69 2.58
N THR A 18 -6.33 17.99 3.86
CA THR A 18 -6.65 19.30 4.44
C THR A 18 -5.67 20.36 3.95
N PRO A 19 -6.13 21.43 3.27
CA PRO A 19 -5.25 22.53 2.85
C PRO A 19 -4.75 23.32 4.06
N VAL A 20 -3.54 23.85 3.94
CA VAL A 20 -2.92 24.67 5.00
C VAL A 20 -3.51 26.07 4.99
N ALA A 21 -3.81 26.61 6.18
CA ALA A 21 -4.24 27.99 6.38
C ALA A 21 -3.19 28.80 7.16
N GLU A 22 -3.19 30.12 6.97
CA GLU A 22 -2.30 31.01 7.71
C GLU A 22 -2.58 30.96 9.22
N GLY A 23 -1.52 30.87 10.03
CA GLY A 23 -1.63 30.75 11.49
C GLY A 23 -2.11 29.40 12.00
N GLN A 24 -2.24 28.38 11.14
CA GLN A 24 -2.67 27.05 11.54
C GLN A 24 -1.61 26.33 12.39
N ILE A 25 -1.96 25.96 13.61
CA ILE A 25 -1.11 25.18 14.51
C ILE A 25 -1.47 23.70 14.37
N VAL A 26 -0.52 22.91 13.88
CA VAL A 26 -0.68 21.47 13.70
C VAL A 26 0.12 20.73 14.77
N ARG A 27 -0.54 19.89 15.54
CA ARG A 27 0.07 19.00 16.53
C ARG A 27 0.03 17.56 16.02
N THR A 28 1.20 16.94 15.92
CA THR A 28 1.37 15.60 15.33
C THR A 28 1.57 14.49 16.36
N ALA A 29 1.86 14.83 17.62
CA ALA A 29 2.30 13.88 18.65
C ALA A 29 1.47 13.93 19.94
N THR A 30 0.23 14.47 19.89
CA THR A 30 -0.69 14.43 21.04
C THR A 30 -1.20 13.00 21.28
N ASP A 31 -1.66 12.73 22.50
CA ASP A 31 -2.19 11.39 22.85
C ASP A 31 -3.43 11.04 22.01
N ASN A 32 -4.24 12.04 21.65
CA ASN A 32 -5.38 11.86 20.74
C ASN A 32 -4.92 11.44 19.33
N VAL A 33 -3.83 12.03 18.82
CA VAL A 33 -3.28 11.65 17.51
C VAL A 33 -2.73 10.24 17.54
N LYS A 34 -1.97 9.87 18.58
CA LYS A 34 -1.45 8.50 18.74
C LYS A 34 -2.57 7.48 18.79
N LYS A 35 -3.59 7.70 19.64
CA LYS A 35 -4.75 6.82 19.76
C LYS A 35 -5.51 6.66 18.42
N ALA A 36 -5.61 7.73 17.65
CA ALA A 36 -6.25 7.67 16.33
C ALA A 36 -5.42 6.89 15.30
N GLN A 37 -4.09 7.02 15.33
CA GLN A 37 -3.19 6.25 14.46
C GLN A 37 -3.22 4.75 14.82
N GLU A 38 -3.13 4.41 16.11
CA GLU A 38 -3.26 3.05 16.62
C GLU A 38 -4.60 2.42 16.20
N GLY A 39 -5.71 3.16 16.34
CA GLY A 39 -7.03 2.68 15.94
C GLY A 39 -7.16 2.43 14.43
N VAL A 40 -6.55 3.26 13.57
CA VAL A 40 -6.51 3.01 12.13
C VAL A 40 -5.69 1.77 11.82
N LEU A 41 -4.51 1.63 12.43
CA LEU A 41 -3.65 0.46 12.22
C LEU A 41 -4.33 -0.83 12.67
N GLU A 42 -5.05 -0.79 13.79
CA GLU A 42 -5.85 -1.93 14.25
C GLU A 42 -6.91 -2.34 13.23
N LEU A 43 -7.64 -1.38 12.65
CA LEU A 43 -8.64 -1.65 11.61
C LEU A 43 -8.02 -2.21 10.33
N LEU A 44 -6.85 -1.70 9.93
CA LEU A 44 -6.12 -2.21 8.77
C LEU A 44 -5.63 -3.65 9.01
N LEU A 45 -5.19 -3.96 10.22
CA LEU A 45 -4.65 -5.28 10.60
C LEU A 45 -5.72 -6.31 10.97
N ALA A 46 -6.96 -5.87 11.27
CA ALA A 46 -8.07 -6.74 11.65
C ALA A 46 -8.28 -7.86 10.61
N ASN A 47 -8.39 -7.50 9.33
CA ASN A 47 -8.55 -8.44 8.22
C ASN A 47 -7.26 -8.73 7.43
N HIS A 48 -6.12 -8.15 7.81
CA HIS A 48 -4.85 -8.42 7.12
C HIS A 48 -4.28 -9.78 7.57
N PRO A 49 -3.84 -10.65 6.65
CA PRO A 49 -3.33 -11.98 7.00
C PRO A 49 -1.97 -11.87 7.72
N LEU A 50 -1.67 -12.83 8.60
CA LEU A 50 -0.37 -12.95 9.29
C LEU A 50 0.69 -13.59 8.39
N ASP A 51 0.80 -13.08 7.16
CA ASP A 51 1.63 -13.64 6.10
C ASP A 51 3.04 -13.02 6.05
N CYS A 52 3.42 -12.15 6.98
CA CYS A 52 4.69 -11.41 6.93
C CYS A 52 5.93 -12.27 6.63
N PRO A 53 6.11 -13.49 7.20
CA PRO A 53 7.28 -14.33 6.91
C PRO A 53 7.33 -14.84 5.46
N VAL A 54 6.17 -15.03 4.83
CA VAL A 54 6.04 -15.54 3.45
C VAL A 54 5.76 -14.42 2.45
N CYS A 55 5.47 -13.20 2.92
CA CYS A 55 5.22 -12.04 2.09
C CYS A 55 6.52 -11.58 1.41
N ASP A 56 6.49 -11.37 0.09
CA ASP A 56 7.67 -10.92 -0.69
C ASP A 56 8.19 -9.56 -0.20
N LYS A 57 7.25 -8.66 0.11
CA LYS A 57 7.48 -7.29 0.60
C LYS A 57 7.87 -7.22 2.09
N GLY A 58 8.01 -8.36 2.77
CA GLY A 58 8.42 -8.41 4.18
C GLY A 58 9.81 -7.78 4.35
N GLY A 59 9.93 -6.81 5.26
CA GLY A 59 11.15 -6.02 5.48
C GLY A 59 11.17 -4.66 4.77
N GLU A 60 10.36 -4.46 3.73
CA GLU A 60 10.23 -3.17 3.02
C GLU A 60 8.75 -2.73 2.92
N CYS A 61 7.93 -3.21 3.86
CA CYS A 61 6.49 -2.98 3.86
C CYS A 61 6.16 -1.76 4.74
N PRO A 62 5.73 -0.61 4.17
CA PRO A 62 5.31 0.55 4.96
C PRO A 62 4.27 0.23 6.04
N LEU A 63 3.36 -0.72 5.80
CA LEU A 63 2.38 -1.13 6.81
C LEU A 63 3.06 -1.82 8.01
N GLN A 64 4.08 -2.64 7.75
CA GLN A 64 4.86 -3.29 8.81
C GLN A 64 5.60 -2.25 9.64
N ASP A 65 6.27 -1.29 9.00
CA ASP A 65 7.02 -0.24 9.68
C ASP A 65 6.11 0.68 10.49
N GLN A 66 4.93 1.02 9.95
CA GLN A 66 3.93 1.81 10.65
C GLN A 66 3.31 1.06 11.83
N ALA A 67 3.04 -0.24 11.67
CA ALA A 67 2.56 -1.08 12.77
C ALA A 67 3.60 -1.22 13.88
N PHE A 68 4.89 -1.30 13.55
CA PHE A 68 5.97 -1.37 14.53
C PHE A 68 6.18 -0.03 15.27
N SER A 69 6.06 1.09 14.56
CA SER A 69 6.34 2.43 15.12
C SER A 69 5.16 3.08 15.84
N HIS A 70 3.93 2.86 15.36
CA HIS A 70 2.72 3.55 15.84
C HIS A 70 1.55 2.59 16.11
N GLY A 71 1.77 1.27 16.05
CA GLY A 71 0.71 0.29 16.28
C GLY A 71 0.49 -0.03 17.77
N PRO A 72 -0.67 -0.63 18.11
CA PRO A 72 -1.05 -0.95 19.49
C PRO A 72 -0.26 -2.12 20.11
N GLY A 73 0.66 -2.75 19.36
CA GLY A 73 1.47 -3.90 19.79
C GLY A 73 0.72 -5.24 19.77
N GLU A 74 -0.52 -5.26 20.24
CA GLU A 74 -1.37 -6.46 20.27
C GLU A 74 -2.68 -6.26 19.49
N SER A 75 -3.19 -7.33 18.88
CA SER A 75 -4.49 -7.34 18.21
C SER A 75 -5.59 -7.73 19.18
N ARG A 76 -6.66 -6.94 19.25
CA ARG A 76 -7.90 -7.32 19.96
C ARG A 76 -8.88 -8.10 19.09
N PHE A 77 -8.60 -8.22 17.80
CA PHE A 77 -9.43 -8.95 16.85
C PHE A 77 -9.20 -10.46 16.98
N VAL A 78 -10.25 -11.20 17.33
CA VAL A 78 -10.22 -12.67 17.59
C VAL A 78 -11.06 -13.45 16.57
N GLU A 79 -11.84 -12.76 15.73
CA GLU A 79 -12.72 -13.40 14.74
C GLU A 79 -11.94 -13.96 13.55
N GLU A 80 -12.61 -14.81 12.76
CA GLU A 80 -12.04 -15.36 11.54
C GLU A 80 -11.81 -14.24 10.51
N LYS A 81 -10.58 -14.19 9.98
CA LYS A 81 -10.21 -13.23 8.95
C LYS A 81 -10.80 -13.65 7.61
N ARG A 82 -11.09 -12.67 6.76
CA ARG A 82 -11.56 -12.96 5.40
C ARG A 82 -10.51 -13.75 4.60
N HIS A 83 -11.00 -14.71 3.82
CA HIS A 83 -10.17 -15.55 2.97
C HIS A 83 -10.54 -15.39 1.49
N TYR A 84 -9.53 -15.31 0.63
CA TYR A 84 -9.67 -15.24 -0.82
C TYR A 84 -8.67 -16.18 -1.49
N GLU A 85 -8.94 -16.51 -2.75
CA GLU A 85 -8.00 -17.24 -3.59
C GLU A 85 -6.67 -16.46 -3.75
N LYS A 86 -5.55 -17.16 -3.51
CA LYS A 86 -4.16 -16.66 -3.63
C LYS A 86 -3.35 -17.59 -4.53
N PRO A 87 -2.39 -17.10 -5.35
CA PRO A 87 -2.29 -15.78 -6.00
C PRO A 87 -3.00 -15.76 -7.37
N ILE A 88 -3.60 -14.63 -7.76
CA ILE A 88 -4.20 -14.46 -9.11
C ILE A 88 -3.20 -13.78 -10.04
N ALA A 89 -3.00 -14.32 -11.24
CA ALA A 89 -2.23 -13.67 -12.29
C ALA A 89 -3.10 -12.61 -12.99
N ILE A 90 -2.83 -11.33 -12.72
CA ILE A 90 -3.54 -10.21 -13.38
C ILE A 90 -2.87 -9.79 -14.69
N SER A 91 -1.57 -10.07 -14.83
CA SER A 91 -0.77 -9.82 -16.02
C SER A 91 0.38 -10.83 -16.11
N ASP A 92 1.15 -10.76 -17.20
CA ASP A 92 2.34 -11.60 -17.38
C ASP A 92 3.45 -11.31 -16.36
N ILE A 93 3.42 -10.14 -15.70
CA ILE A 93 4.48 -9.69 -14.79
C ILE A 93 4.01 -9.42 -13.36
N VAL A 94 2.71 -9.30 -13.09
CA VAL A 94 2.17 -8.98 -11.75
C VAL A 94 1.20 -10.06 -11.24
N TYR A 95 1.42 -10.49 -10.00
CA TYR A 95 0.48 -11.28 -9.21
C TYR A 95 -0.29 -10.40 -8.22
N LEU A 96 -1.56 -10.74 -8.01
CA LEU A 96 -2.45 -10.10 -7.05
C LEU A 96 -2.84 -11.08 -5.93
N ASP A 97 -2.46 -10.72 -4.72
CA ASP A 97 -2.85 -11.36 -3.46
C ASP A 97 -3.90 -10.47 -2.75
N ARG A 98 -5.19 -10.74 -2.97
CA ARG A 98 -6.30 -9.89 -2.51
C ARG A 98 -6.39 -9.74 -1.00
N GLU A 99 -6.10 -10.79 -0.24
CA GLU A 99 -6.16 -10.75 1.24
C GLU A 99 -5.20 -9.73 1.86
N ARG A 100 -4.04 -9.49 1.21
CA ARG A 100 -3.04 -8.55 1.71
C ARG A 100 -3.39 -7.09 1.40
N CYS A 101 -4.36 -6.84 0.51
CA CYS A 101 -4.72 -5.50 0.09
C CYS A 101 -5.50 -4.76 1.18
N ILE A 102 -5.03 -3.56 1.53
CA ILE A 102 -5.66 -2.65 2.50
C ILE A 102 -6.61 -1.63 1.86
N LEU A 103 -6.96 -1.81 0.58
CA LEU A 103 -7.90 -0.96 -0.16
C LEU A 103 -7.52 0.53 -0.18
N CYS A 104 -6.22 0.84 -0.24
CA CYS A 104 -5.71 2.22 -0.21
C CYS A 104 -5.88 3.03 -1.51
N ASP A 105 -6.46 2.44 -2.56
CA ASP A 105 -6.75 3.08 -3.86
C ASP A 105 -5.51 3.61 -4.64
N ARG A 106 -4.28 3.31 -4.18
CA ARG A 106 -3.07 3.82 -4.85
C ARG A 106 -2.82 3.19 -6.22
N CYS A 107 -3.11 1.91 -6.39
CA CYS A 107 -2.85 1.19 -7.65
C CYS A 107 -3.86 1.56 -8.76
N THR A 108 -5.13 1.66 -8.39
CA THR A 108 -6.25 2.10 -9.24
C THR A 108 -6.05 3.54 -9.70
N ARG A 109 -5.72 4.45 -8.78
CA ARG A 109 -5.38 5.84 -9.13
C ARG A 109 -4.15 5.97 -10.02
N PHE A 110 -3.10 5.17 -9.78
CA PHE A 110 -1.95 5.17 -10.67
C PHE A 110 -2.28 4.69 -12.08
N ALA A 111 -3.10 3.63 -12.18
CA ALA A 111 -3.52 3.09 -13.46
C ALA A 111 -4.34 4.11 -14.27
N ASP A 112 -5.24 4.84 -13.60
CA ASP A 112 -6.07 5.88 -14.22
C ASP A 112 -5.30 7.17 -14.52
N GLU A 113 -4.66 7.78 -13.51
CA GLU A 113 -4.05 9.11 -13.61
C GLU A 113 -2.69 9.12 -14.33
N VAL A 114 -1.88 8.07 -14.18
CA VAL A 114 -0.47 8.05 -14.66
C VAL A 114 -0.29 7.13 -15.85
N ALA A 115 -0.77 5.88 -15.75
CA ALA A 115 -0.66 4.95 -16.87
C ALA A 115 -1.66 5.28 -17.99
N GLY A 116 -2.81 5.88 -17.64
CA GLY A 116 -3.88 6.19 -18.59
C GLY A 116 -4.72 4.97 -19.01
N ASP A 117 -4.50 3.83 -18.36
CA ASP A 117 -5.14 2.54 -18.66
C ASP A 117 -5.83 2.03 -17.38
N PRO A 118 -7.11 2.37 -17.13
CA PRO A 118 -7.83 2.02 -15.89
C PRO A 118 -8.29 0.55 -15.87
N LEU A 119 -7.36 -0.38 -16.10
CA LEU A 119 -7.58 -1.82 -16.22
C LEU A 119 -7.69 -2.56 -14.86
N ILE A 120 -7.53 -1.83 -13.75
CA ILE A 120 -7.64 -2.33 -12.38
C ILE A 120 -8.61 -1.42 -11.61
N SER A 121 -9.60 -2.02 -10.94
CA SER A 121 -10.65 -1.26 -10.24
C SER A 121 -11.14 -1.99 -8.99
N PHE A 122 -11.92 -1.28 -8.15
CA PHE A 122 -12.63 -1.89 -7.04
C PHE A 122 -13.94 -2.51 -7.51
N THR A 123 -14.17 -3.73 -7.08
CA THR A 123 -15.45 -4.45 -7.22
C THR A 123 -16.04 -4.71 -5.83
N SER A 124 -17.36 -4.92 -5.78
CA SER A 124 -18.14 -5.14 -4.55
C SER A 124 -18.23 -3.90 -3.66
N ARG A 125 -18.84 -4.03 -2.47
CA ARG A 125 -19.05 -2.95 -1.50
C ARG A 125 -18.88 -3.45 -0.07
N GLY A 126 -18.58 -2.53 0.85
CA GLY A 126 -18.43 -2.85 2.27
C GLY A 126 -17.18 -3.69 2.53
N ASN A 127 -17.29 -4.68 3.42
CA ASN A 127 -16.17 -5.55 3.78
C ASN A 127 -15.72 -6.47 2.63
N ASP A 128 -16.60 -6.71 1.67
CA ASP A 128 -16.32 -7.56 0.50
C ASP A 128 -15.66 -6.79 -0.66
N THR A 129 -15.32 -5.51 -0.45
CA THR A 129 -14.63 -4.70 -1.46
C THR A 129 -13.27 -5.31 -1.77
N GLN A 130 -13.01 -5.52 -3.05
CA GLN A 130 -11.80 -6.15 -3.54
C GLN A 130 -11.31 -5.47 -4.81
N VAL A 131 -9.99 -5.47 -4.98
CA VAL A 131 -9.36 -5.05 -6.23
C VAL A 131 -9.45 -6.20 -7.23
N MET A 132 -9.95 -5.94 -8.43
CA MET A 132 -9.99 -6.91 -9.53
C MET A 132 -9.74 -6.21 -10.87
N THR A 133 -9.41 -7.01 -11.88
CA THR A 133 -9.37 -6.61 -13.29
C THR A 133 -10.69 -6.96 -13.96
N PHE A 134 -10.95 -6.39 -15.14
CA PHE A 134 -12.13 -6.76 -15.92
C PHE A 134 -11.97 -8.18 -16.50
N PRO A 135 -13.04 -9.00 -16.58
CA PRO A 135 -12.94 -10.40 -17.02
C PRO A 135 -12.34 -10.61 -18.42
N GLU A 136 -12.53 -9.66 -19.32
CA GLU A 136 -12.09 -9.75 -20.72
C GLU A 136 -10.82 -8.93 -21.00
N GLU A 137 -10.34 -8.14 -20.04
CA GLU A 137 -9.19 -7.25 -20.19
C GLU A 137 -8.16 -7.52 -19.09
N PRO A 138 -7.10 -8.29 -19.38
CA PRO A 138 -6.01 -8.47 -18.43
C PRO A 138 -5.32 -7.12 -18.16
N PHE A 139 -4.61 -7.01 -17.05
CA PHE A 139 -3.86 -5.80 -16.66
C PHE A 139 -2.60 -5.62 -17.51
N SER A 140 -2.80 -5.43 -18.82
CA SER A 140 -1.78 -5.34 -19.85
C SER A 140 -1.48 -3.88 -20.19
N SER A 141 -0.96 -3.14 -19.22
CA SER A 141 -0.42 -1.78 -19.45
C SER A 141 1.11 -1.80 -19.49
N TYR A 142 1.71 -0.92 -20.29
CA TYR A 142 3.17 -0.78 -20.37
C TYR A 142 3.80 -0.44 -19.00
N PHE A 143 3.08 0.33 -18.16
CA PHE A 143 3.53 0.74 -16.83
C PHE A 143 2.97 -0.14 -15.70
N SER A 144 2.35 -1.28 -16.04
CA SER A 144 1.73 -2.19 -15.05
C SER A 144 2.70 -2.63 -13.95
N GLY A 145 3.99 -2.85 -14.27
CA GLY A 145 5.02 -3.21 -13.28
C GLY A 145 5.24 -2.18 -12.18
N ASN A 146 5.02 -0.90 -12.44
CA ASN A 146 5.21 0.17 -11.45
C ASN A 146 4.16 0.12 -10.33
N THR A 147 3.02 -0.55 -10.55
CA THR A 147 2.01 -0.74 -9.51
C THR A 147 2.51 -1.59 -8.34
N VAL A 148 3.49 -2.47 -8.57
CA VAL A 148 4.15 -3.26 -7.52
C VAL A 148 4.90 -2.36 -6.55
N GLN A 149 5.61 -1.35 -7.07
CA GLN A 149 6.37 -0.40 -6.26
C GLN A 149 5.47 0.56 -5.48
N ILE A 150 4.37 1.00 -6.10
CA ILE A 150 3.40 1.93 -5.48
C ILE A 150 2.57 1.26 -4.37
N CYS A 151 2.40 -0.05 -4.45
CA CYS A 151 1.64 -0.80 -3.46
C CYS A 151 2.33 -0.71 -2.08
N PRO A 152 1.66 -0.18 -1.04
CA PRO A 152 2.26 -0.07 0.29
C PRO A 152 2.34 -1.40 1.04
N VAL A 153 1.78 -2.47 0.48
CA VAL A 153 1.68 -3.81 1.05
C VAL A 153 2.04 -4.85 -0.01
N GLY A 154 2.33 -6.09 0.39
CA GLY A 154 2.64 -7.17 -0.54
C GLY A 154 1.43 -7.77 -1.27
N ALA A 155 0.45 -6.94 -1.66
CA ALA A 155 -0.73 -7.36 -2.40
C ALA A 155 -0.47 -7.46 -3.91
N LEU A 156 0.31 -6.52 -4.47
CA LEU A 156 0.81 -6.61 -5.84
C LEU A 156 2.28 -7.01 -5.77
N THR A 157 2.65 -8.09 -6.44
CA THR A 157 4.03 -8.60 -6.45
C THR A 157 4.50 -8.91 -7.87
N ALA A 158 5.78 -8.70 -8.13
CA ALA A 158 6.36 -8.99 -9.43
C ALA A 158 6.61 -10.49 -9.60
N LYS A 159 5.96 -11.11 -10.59
CA LYS A 159 6.17 -12.52 -10.97
C LYS A 159 7.64 -12.90 -11.18
N PRO A 160 8.49 -12.09 -11.85
CA PRO A 160 9.89 -12.47 -12.04
C PRO A 160 10.75 -12.36 -10.78
N TYR A 161 10.33 -11.66 -9.72
CA TYR A 161 11.12 -11.42 -8.51
C TYR A 161 10.61 -12.19 -7.29
N ARG A 162 9.33 -12.57 -7.28
CA ARG A 162 8.65 -13.26 -6.18
C ARG A 162 9.48 -14.43 -5.63
N PHE A 163 9.81 -14.36 -4.35
CA PHE A 163 10.54 -15.38 -3.57
C PHE A 163 11.98 -15.66 -4.01
N LYS A 164 12.59 -14.79 -4.83
CA LYS A 164 14.00 -14.95 -5.23
C LYS A 164 14.99 -14.43 -4.18
N ALA A 165 14.67 -13.32 -3.54
CA ALA A 165 15.53 -12.65 -2.57
C ALA A 165 14.69 -11.87 -1.56
N ARG A 166 15.32 -11.42 -0.46
CA ARG A 166 14.73 -10.49 0.50
C ARG A 166 15.41 -9.13 0.41
N PRO A 167 14.73 -8.04 0.81
CA PRO A 167 15.28 -6.69 0.72
C PRO A 167 16.64 -6.53 1.42
N TRP A 168 16.84 -7.22 2.56
CA TRP A 168 18.09 -7.17 3.33
C TRP A 168 19.22 -8.05 2.78
N ASP A 169 18.93 -8.94 1.82
CA ASP A 169 19.95 -9.77 1.18
C ASP A 169 20.61 -9.06 -0.02
N LEU A 170 20.05 -7.93 -0.45
CA LEU A 170 20.41 -7.26 -1.69
C LEU A 170 21.34 -6.07 -1.45
N ASN A 171 22.24 -5.82 -2.40
CA ASN A 171 23.06 -4.62 -2.41
C ASN A 171 22.49 -3.62 -3.41
N GLU A 172 22.19 -2.41 -2.93
CA GLU A 172 21.67 -1.34 -3.77
C GLU A 172 22.84 -0.57 -4.42
N THR A 173 22.79 -0.43 -5.74
CA THR A 173 23.72 0.42 -6.50
C THR A 173 22.93 1.32 -7.45
N GLU A 174 23.12 2.63 -7.34
CA GLU A 174 22.50 3.58 -8.25
C GLU A 174 23.07 3.45 -9.67
N THR A 175 22.20 3.24 -10.64
CA THR A 175 22.58 3.14 -12.05
C THR A 175 21.56 3.86 -12.95
N THR A 176 21.85 3.95 -14.24
CA THR A 176 20.93 4.53 -15.23
C THR A 176 20.48 3.48 -16.22
N CYS A 177 19.17 3.40 -16.49
CA CYS A 177 18.68 2.55 -17.59
C CYS A 177 19.22 3.04 -18.92
N ARG A 178 19.73 2.13 -19.75
CA ARG A 178 19.96 2.39 -21.18
C ARG A 178 18.80 1.94 -22.07
N CYS A 179 17.74 1.37 -21.49
CA CYS A 179 16.59 0.89 -22.22
C CYS A 179 15.69 2.06 -22.65
N ARG A 180 16.05 2.66 -23.80
CA ARG A 180 15.27 3.63 -24.62
C ARG A 180 15.33 5.10 -24.15
N TYR A 181 15.08 6.01 -25.11
CA TYR A 181 15.38 7.46 -25.23
C TYR A 181 15.16 8.43 -24.04
N ARG A 182 14.76 7.99 -22.85
CA ARG A 182 14.78 8.81 -21.63
C ARG A 182 15.61 8.10 -20.56
N PRO A 183 16.74 8.69 -20.11
CA PRO A 183 17.44 8.16 -18.95
C PRO A 183 16.54 8.27 -17.73
N SER A 184 16.10 7.13 -17.19
CA SER A 184 15.54 7.03 -15.84
C SER A 184 16.62 6.55 -14.89
N GLN A 185 16.70 7.17 -13.72
CA GLN A 185 17.49 6.64 -12.61
C GLN A 185 16.82 5.35 -12.15
N LEU A 186 17.61 4.28 -12.01
CA LEU A 186 17.18 3.04 -11.37
C LEU A 186 18.14 2.70 -10.24
N GLY A 187 17.60 2.35 -9.09
CA GLY A 187 18.32 1.49 -8.15
C GLY A 187 18.42 0.11 -8.79
N LEU A 188 19.64 -0.29 -9.18
CA LEU A 188 19.90 -1.68 -9.51
C LEU A 188 20.16 -2.40 -8.21
N VAL A 189 19.35 -3.41 -7.96
CA VAL A 189 19.40 -4.22 -6.74
C VAL A 189 20.04 -5.55 -7.15
N VAL A 190 21.31 -5.76 -6.74
CA VAL A 190 22.16 -6.91 -7.12
C VAL A 190 22.27 -7.89 -5.96
#